data_AF-K2E2V8-F1
#
_entry.id   AF-K2E2V8-F1
#
_cell.length_a   1.000
_cell.length_b   1.000
_cell.length_c   1.000
_cell.angle_alpha   90.00
_cell.angle_beta   90.00
_cell.angle_gamma   90.00
#
_symmetry.space_group_name_H-M   'P 1'
#
loop_
_entity.id
_entity.type
_entity.pdbx_description
1 polymer ?
#
loop_
_entity_poly.entity_id
_entity_poly.type
_entity_poly.pdbx_seq_one_letter_code
_entity_poly.pdbx_strand_id
1 'polypeptide(L)' 'MPSKNTKKQKITKDSNLGELVMQWPQTAEVLLDHGLHCVGCIAATFDTIEAGAKVHGLSDEEIAEMIERINEVVNYKE' A
#
# COMPACT_ATOMS: atom_id res chain seq x y z
N MET A 1 16.12 14.44 -7.09
CA MET A 1 15.21 13.76 -6.12
C MET A 1 14.03 14.69 -5.91
N PRO A 2 12.79 14.36 -6.33
CA PRO A 2 11.67 15.27 -6.13
C PRO A 2 11.19 15.24 -4.67
N SER A 3 11.21 16.42 -4.07
CA SER A 3 10.64 16.80 -2.78
C SER A 3 9.16 16.40 -2.65
N LYS A 4 8.73 15.91 -1.48
CA LYS A 4 7.31 15.88 -1.08
C LYS A 4 7.21 16.15 0.42
N ASN A 5 7.08 17.41 0.84
CA ASN A 5 5.83 18.16 1.02
C ASN A 5 4.91 17.52 2.07
N THR A 6 4.98 18.05 3.29
CA THR A 6 4.25 17.69 4.51
C THR A 6 2.75 18.02 4.41
N LYS A 7 1.99 17.18 3.71
CA LYS A 7 0.54 17.03 3.91
C LYS A 7 0.28 15.60 4.34
N LYS A 8 -0.54 15.41 5.38
CA LYS A 8 -1.09 14.12 5.83
C LYS A 8 -1.48 13.30 4.59
N GLN A 9 -0.79 12.17 4.35
CA GLN A 9 -1.00 11.40 3.13
C GLN A 9 -2.16 10.45 3.37
N LYS A 10 -3.16 10.54 2.50
CA LYS A 10 -4.33 9.66 2.53
C LYS A 10 -4.16 8.62 1.43
N ILE A 11 -3.80 7.41 1.83
CA ILE A 11 -3.74 6.26 0.94
C ILE A 11 -5.16 5.73 0.76
N THR A 12 -5.52 5.38 -0.47
CA THR A 12 -6.82 4.80 -0.82
C THR A 12 -6.61 3.53 -1.63
N LYS A 13 -7.69 2.75 -1.81
CA LYS A 13 -7.63 1.50 -2.58
C LYS A 13 -7.21 1.69 -4.04
N ASP A 14 -7.42 2.88 -4.59
CA ASP A 14 -7.02 3.28 -5.94
C ASP A 14 -5.57 3.75 -6.03
N SER A 15 -4.86 3.85 -4.90
CA SER A 15 -3.45 4.22 -4.88
C SER A 15 -2.61 3.15 -5.55
N ASN A 16 -1.57 3.56 -6.27
CA ASN A 16 -0.66 2.63 -6.92
C ASN A 16 0.21 1.91 -5.88
N LEU A 17 0.27 0.58 -5.96
CA LEU A 17 0.94 -0.27 -5.00
C LEU A 17 2.47 -0.13 -5.05
N GLY A 18 3.04 -0.02 -6.26
CA GLY A 18 4.47 0.18 -6.46
C GLY A 18 4.97 1.52 -5.93
N GLU A 19 4.27 2.61 -6.24
CA GLU A 19 4.56 3.95 -5.73
C GLU A 19 4.45 3.99 -4.21
N LEU A 20 3.41 3.38 -3.63
CA LEU A 20 3.25 3.29 -2.18
C LEU A 20 4.50 2.71 -1.52
N VAL A 21 4.99 1.57 -2.00
CA VAL A 21 6.13 0.87 -1.36
C VAL A 21 7.46 1.55 -1.67
N MET A 22 7.61 2.17 -2.83
CA MET A 22 8.79 3.00 -3.13
C MET A 22 8.84 4.25 -2.24
N GLN A 23 7.69 4.87 -1.95
CA GLN A 23 7.61 6.08 -1.15
C GLN A 23 7.65 5.79 0.36
N TRP A 24 7.05 4.69 0.79
CA TRP A 24 6.95 4.26 2.19
C TRP A 24 7.31 2.78 2.33
N PRO A 25 8.60 2.42 2.30
CA PRO A 25 9.04 1.03 2.37
C PRO A 25 8.50 0.26 3.59
N GLN A 26 8.19 0.96 4.69
CA GLN A 26 7.59 0.37 5.88
C GLN A 26 6.18 -0.20 5.66
N THR A 27 5.45 0.24 4.62
CA THR A 27 4.14 -0.33 4.30
C THR A 27 4.25 -1.72 3.69
N ALA A 28 5.44 -2.14 3.24
CA ALA A 28 5.66 -3.49 2.75
C ALA A 28 5.33 -4.55 3.81
N GLU A 29 5.65 -4.30 5.08
CA GLU A 29 5.32 -5.21 6.18
C GLU A 29 3.80 -5.42 6.32
N VAL A 30 3.03 -4.33 6.23
CA VAL A 30 1.56 -4.40 6.27
C VAL A 30 1.00 -5.20 5.10
N LEU A 31 1.55 -5.02 3.89
CA LEU A 31 1.12 -5.76 2.71
C LEU A 31 1.47 -7.26 2.81
N LEU A 32 2.64 -7.59 3.35
CA LEU A 32 3.07 -8.96 3.62
C LEU A 32 2.16 -9.67 4.63
N ASP A 33 1.79 -8.98 5.72
CA ASP A 33 0.84 -9.47 6.73
C ASP A 33 -0.51 -9.87 6.11
N HIS A 34 -0.93 -9.17 5.05
CA HIS A 34 -2.18 -9.44 4.32
C HIS A 34 -1.98 -10.38 3.11
N GLY A 35 -0.83 -11.04 3.01
CA GLY A 35 -0.57 -12.08 2.01
C GLY A 35 -0.09 -11.58 0.65
N LEU A 36 0.14 -10.27 0.47
CA LEU A 36 0.71 -9.70 -0.74
C LEU A 36 2.24 -9.89 -0.77
N HIS A 37 2.71 -11.12 -0.90
CA HIS A 37 4.15 -11.43 -0.97
C HIS A 37 4.85 -10.90 -2.23
N CYS A 38 4.07 -10.53 -3.25
CA CYS A 38 4.55 -10.11 -4.55
C CYS A 38 4.81 -8.60 -4.66
N VAL A 39 4.81 -7.81 -3.57
CA VAL A 39 4.95 -6.33 -3.65
C VAL A 39 6.24 -5.88 -4.37
N GLY A 40 7.28 -6.71 -4.39
CA GLY A 40 8.52 -6.47 -5.14
C GLY A 40 8.53 -6.94 -6.60
N CYS A 41 7.43 -7.51 -7.10
CA CYS A 41 7.33 -7.99 -8.48
C CYS A 41 7.01 -6.83 -9.43
N ILE A 42 7.59 -6.85 -10.64
CA ILE A 42 7.36 -5.83 -11.68
C ILE A 42 5.86 -5.68 -12.01
N ALA A 43 5.09 -6.78 -11.92
CA ALA A 43 3.64 -6.75 -12.15
C ALA A 43 2.92 -5.82 -11.15
N ALA A 44 3.28 -5.92 -9.87
CA ALA A 44 2.69 -5.12 -8.78
C ALA A 44 3.04 -3.62 -8.87
N THR A 45 4.00 -3.24 -9.73
CA THR A 45 4.44 -1.84 -9.86
C THR A 45 3.37 -0.95 -10.49
N PHE A 46 2.50 -1.50 -11.33
CA PHE A 46 1.47 -0.74 -12.05
C PHE A 46 0.06 -0.94 -11.50
N ASP A 47 -0.14 -1.90 -10.60
CA ASP A 47 -1.45 -2.20 -10.02
C ASP A 47 -1.85 -1.19 -8.94
N THR A 48 -3.17 -1.01 -8.78
CA THR A 48 -3.73 -0.37 -7.59
C THR A 48 -3.71 -1.35 -6.41
N ILE A 49 -3.79 -0.84 -5.19
CA ILE A 49 -3.90 -1.67 -3.98
C ILE A 49 -5.08 -2.64 -4.10
N GLU A 50 -6.25 -2.15 -4.54
CA GLU A 50 -7.44 -2.99 -4.72
C GLU A 50 -7.23 -4.10 -5.74
N ALA A 51 -6.67 -3.77 -6.91
CA ALA A 51 -6.45 -4.74 -7.99
C ALA A 51 -5.46 -5.82 -7.56
N GLY A 52 -4.32 -5.42 -6.97
CA GLY A 52 -3.33 -6.34 -6.44
C GLY A 52 -3.90 -7.25 -5.37
N ALA A 53 -4.66 -6.69 -4.42
CA ALA A 53 -5.28 -7.46 -3.35
C ALA A 53 -6.33 -8.47 -3.86
N LYS A 54 -7.17 -8.05 -4.83
CA LYS A 54 -8.18 -8.93 -5.43
C LYS A 54 -7.59 -10.11 -6.20
N VAL A 55 -6.45 -9.92 -6.88
CA VAL A 55 -5.72 -11.02 -7.54
C VAL A 55 -5.28 -12.09 -6.52
N HIS A 56 -5.00 -11.67 -5.29
CA HIS A 56 -4.62 -12.55 -4.18
C HIS A 56 -5.80 -13.04 -3.34
N GLY A 57 -7.05 -12.74 -3.74
CA GLY A 57 -8.25 -13.28 -3.13
C GLY A 57 -8.73 -12.54 -1.88
N LEU A 58 -8.22 -11.34 -1.61
CA LEU A 58 -8.68 -10.52 -0.49
C LEU A 58 -10.09 -9.97 -0.77
N SER A 59 -10.94 -10.01 0.25
CA SER A 59 -12.26 -9.39 0.27
C SER A 59 -12.17 -7.86 0.35
N ASP A 60 -13.26 -7.17 0.00
CA ASP A 60 -13.33 -5.71 0.12
C ASP A 60 -13.16 -5.24 1.58
N GLU A 61 -13.53 -6.07 2.55
CA GLU A 61 -13.35 -5.84 3.99
C GLU A 61 -11.86 -5.90 4.38
N GLU A 62 -11.16 -6.97 3.99
CA GLU A 62 -9.72 -7.11 4.24
C GLU A 62 -8.91 -6.00 3.55
N ILE A 63 -9.32 -5.57 2.37
CA ILE A 63 -8.70 -4.44 1.66
C ILE A 63 -8.89 -3.14 2.44
N ALA A 64 -10.07 -2.91 3.01
CA ALA A 64 -10.34 -1.73 3.81
C ALA A 64 -9.47 -1.71 5.08
N GLU A 65 -9.40 -2.83 5.81
CA GLU A 65 -8.56 -2.99 7.01
C GLU A 65 -7.07 -2.76 6.69
N MET A 66 -6.60 -3.33 5.58
CA MET A 66 -5.22 -3.15 5.13
C MET A 66 -4.91 -1.67 4.83
N ILE A 67 -5.84 -0.95 4.17
CA ILE A 67 -5.68 0.47 3.88
C ILE A 67 -5.66 1.30 5.15
N GLU A 68 -6.49 0.96 6.14
CA GLU A 68 -6.47 1.64 7.45
C GLU A 68 -5.11 1.49 8.10
N ARG A 69 -4.58 0.25 8.20
CA ARG A 69 -3.22 0.02 8.72
C ARG A 69 -2.13 0.75 7.92
N ILE A 70 -2.21 0.76 6.60
CA ILE A 70 -1.26 1.51 5.76
C ILE A 70 -1.30 2.99 6.12
N ASN A 71 -2.50 3.58 6.25
CA ASN A 71 -2.64 4.97 6.63
C ASN A 71 -2.13 5.24 8.05
N GLU A 72 -2.32 4.31 8.99
CA GLU A 72 -1.73 4.40 10.31
C GLU A 72 -0.21 4.46 10.21
N VAL A 73 0.43 3.51 9.52
CA VAL A 73 1.90 3.43 9.39
C VAL A 73 2.49 4.62 8.62
N VAL A 74 1.82 5.09 7.56
CA VAL A 74 2.27 6.25 6.77
C VAL A 74 2.16 7.56 7.55
N ASN A 75 1.17 7.68 8.43
CA ASN A 75 0.96 8.88 9.24
C ASN A 75 1.48 8.74 10.68
N TYR A 76 2.01 7.57 11.05
CA TYR A 76 2.62 7.35 12.35
C TYR A 76 3.92 8.17 12.38
N LYS A 77 3.99 9.04 13.37
CA LYS A 77 5.08 10.00 13.54
C LYS A 77 6.41 9.28 13.80
N GLU A 78 7.47 9.88 13.27
CA GLU A 78 8.86 9.71 13.69
C GLU A 78 9.03 9.47 15.20
#